data_AF-A0A2S2QFG6-F1
#
_entry.id   AF-A0A2S2QFG6-F1
#
_cell.length_a   1.000
_cell.length_b   1.000
_cell.length_c   1.000
_cell.angle_alpha   90.00
_cell.angle_beta   90.00
_cell.angle_gamma   90.00
#
_symmetry.space_group_name_H-M   'P 1'
#
loop_
_entity.id
_entity.type
_entity.pdbx_description
1 polymer ?
#
loop_
_entity_poly.entity_id
_entity_poly.type
_entity_poly.pdbx_seq_one_letter_code
_entity_poly.pdbx_strand_id
1 'polypeptide(L)'
;MRKKPNKFIPLSIRMLIRQLEYDGLVQESDILTVIESFYSTSEQYLTSWTYHFEELEIMEFITLKKIPNWSEIEKVVKFISNKGFFNPNNDTALFDQFMLTLQYVTQEKIDEWNLEKKYSDQRWVCIFKYFKEKDIQCDKMIIIVEYVLCLAGSNASTERVFSHITKIWTKEKTHLNVSTLKVLVINFDYTCLEFYELLKKNNLLIKKNYI
;
A
#
# COMPACT_ATOMS: atom_id res chain seq x y z
N MET A 1 -17.72 8.77 -2.74
CA MET A 1 -18.43 10.02 -2.40
C MET A 1 -19.69 10.21 -3.26
N ARG A 2 -20.78 9.48 -2.95
CA ARG A 2 -22.06 9.59 -3.69
C ARG A 2 -23.09 10.52 -3.02
N LYS A 3 -22.71 11.28 -1.98
CA LYS A 3 -23.62 12.10 -1.16
C LYS A 3 -23.78 13.55 -1.63
N LYS A 4 -22.86 14.08 -2.44
CA LYS A 4 -22.92 15.44 -3.01
C LYS A 4 -24.19 15.74 -3.83
N PRO A 5 -24.70 14.86 -4.71
CA PRO A 5 -25.85 15.22 -5.56
C PRO A 5 -27.15 15.42 -4.79
N ASN A 6 -27.31 14.78 -3.63
CA ASN A 6 -28.59 14.78 -2.90
C ASN A 6 -28.61 15.71 -1.67
N LYS A 7 -27.50 16.44 -1.38
CA LYS A 7 -27.33 17.27 -0.17
C LYS A 7 -27.95 16.64 1.07
N PHE A 8 -27.64 15.35 1.28
CA PHE A 8 -28.34 14.56 2.28
C PHE A 8 -28.00 15.04 3.69
N ILE A 9 -29.02 15.47 4.43
CA ILE A 9 -28.93 15.83 5.84
C ILE A 9 -29.92 14.91 6.57
N PRO A 10 -29.45 14.12 7.57
CA PRO A 10 -30.32 13.28 8.38
C PRO A 10 -31.47 14.09 8.99
N LEU A 11 -32.65 13.47 9.08
CA LEU A 11 -33.86 14.11 9.61
C LEU A 11 -33.63 14.66 11.04
N SER A 12 -32.92 13.90 11.88
CA SER A 12 -32.55 14.31 13.24
C SER A 12 -31.73 15.60 13.28
N ILE A 13 -30.79 15.76 12.34
CA ILE A 13 -29.96 16.97 12.23
C ILE A 13 -30.80 18.13 11.70
N ARG A 14 -31.71 17.90 10.74
CA ARG A 14 -32.62 18.96 10.27
C ARG A 14 -33.53 19.49 11.38
N MET A 15 -34.04 18.60 12.23
CA MET A 15 -34.87 19.02 13.38
C MET A 15 -34.06 19.88 14.35
N LEU A 16 -32.81 19.52 14.60
CA LEU A 16 -31.91 20.30 15.45
C LEU A 16 -31.60 21.69 14.85
N ILE A 17 -31.32 21.75 13.54
CA ILE A 17 -31.05 23.01 12.83
C ILE A 17 -32.26 23.95 12.93
N ARG A 18 -33.48 23.44 12.69
CA ARG A 18 -34.70 24.24 12.81
C ARG A 18 -34.96 24.75 14.22
N GLN A 19 -34.61 23.97 15.24
CA GLN A 19 -34.73 24.38 16.62
C GLN A 19 -33.74 25.51 16.95
N LEU A 20 -32.49 25.37 16.51
CA LEU A 20 -31.46 26.41 16.68
C LEU A 20 -31.78 27.71 15.93
N GLU A 21 -32.46 27.61 14.79
CA GLU A 21 -32.94 28.76 14.02
C GLU A 21 -34.16 29.44 14.66
N TYR A 22 -35.09 28.65 15.21
CA TYR A 22 -36.20 29.17 16.01
C TYR A 22 -35.72 29.90 17.26
N ASP A 23 -34.66 29.39 17.89
CA ASP A 23 -34.01 30.00 19.06
C ASP A 23 -33.15 31.24 18.68
N GLY A 24 -33.04 31.58 17.39
CA GLY A 24 -32.30 32.75 16.89
C GLY A 24 -30.79 32.65 17.01
N LEU A 25 -30.26 31.45 17.28
CA LEU A 25 -28.84 31.22 17.54
C LEU A 25 -28.02 31.05 16.26
N VAL A 26 -28.63 30.55 15.19
CA VAL A 26 -27.96 30.27 13.90
C VAL A 26 -28.96 30.39 12.76
N GLN A 27 -28.51 30.79 11.56
CA GLN A 27 -29.31 30.66 10.35
C GLN A 27 -29.06 29.32 9.66
N GLU A 28 -30.11 28.68 9.12
CA GLU A 28 -29.97 27.42 8.38
C GLU A 28 -28.98 27.56 7.21
N SER A 29 -28.98 28.71 6.53
CA SER A 29 -28.06 29.03 5.43
C SER A 29 -26.59 28.91 5.83
N ASP A 30 -26.21 29.46 7.00
CA ASP A 30 -24.82 29.47 7.46
C ASP A 30 -24.33 28.05 7.77
N ILE A 31 -25.19 27.22 8.38
CA ILE A 31 -24.88 25.82 8.67
C ILE A 31 -24.70 25.03 7.38
N LEU A 32 -25.57 25.24 6.38
CA LEU A 32 -25.47 24.58 5.10
C LEU A 32 -24.16 24.94 4.37
N THR A 33 -23.74 26.20 4.42
CA THR A 33 -22.45 26.64 3.87
C THR A 33 -21.27 25.99 4.57
N VAL A 34 -21.29 25.89 5.90
CA VAL A 34 -20.23 25.21 6.67
C VAL A 34 -20.16 23.72 6.33
N ILE A 35 -21.30 23.04 6.22
CA ILE A 35 -21.37 21.63 5.84
C ILE A 35 -20.81 21.42 4.43
N GLU A 36 -21.22 22.26 3.47
CA GLU A 36 -20.76 22.20 2.09
C GLU A 36 -19.25 22.45 2.00
N SER A 37 -18.74 23.45 2.73
CA SER A 37 -17.31 23.73 2.87
C SER A 37 -16.56 22.53 3.43
N PHE A 38 -17.02 21.94 4.54
CA PHE A 38 -16.38 20.78 5.17
C PHE A 38 -16.27 19.59 4.21
N TYR A 39 -17.37 19.25 3.51
CA TYR A 39 -17.34 18.14 2.54
C TYR A 39 -16.46 18.46 1.34
N SER A 40 -16.46 19.70 0.85
CA SER A 40 -15.60 20.14 -0.26
C SER A 40 -14.12 20.09 0.12
N THR A 41 -13.76 20.57 1.31
CA THR A 41 -12.38 20.50 1.82
C THR A 41 -11.96 19.05 2.05
N SER A 42 -12.83 18.22 2.61
CA SER A 42 -12.57 16.79 2.79
C SER A 42 -12.36 16.08 1.44
N GLU A 43 -13.16 16.42 0.44
CA GLU A 43 -12.96 15.94 -0.94
C GLU A 43 -11.62 16.36 -1.49
N GLN A 44 -11.31 17.66 -1.47
CA GLN A 44 -10.03 18.18 -1.96
C GLN A 44 -8.85 17.52 -1.26
N TYR A 45 -8.92 17.37 0.06
CA TYR A 45 -7.89 16.70 0.84
C TYR A 45 -7.71 15.24 0.43
N LEU A 46 -8.80 14.48 0.32
CA LEU A 46 -8.76 13.09 -0.12
C LEU A 46 -8.22 12.98 -1.55
N THR A 47 -8.68 13.84 -2.47
CA THR A 47 -8.19 13.88 -3.85
C THR A 47 -6.69 14.19 -3.90
N SER A 48 -6.21 15.18 -3.14
CA SER A 48 -4.78 15.48 -3.05
C SER A 48 -3.97 14.32 -2.48
N TRP A 49 -4.51 13.60 -1.50
CA TRP A 49 -3.87 12.40 -0.95
C TRP A 49 -3.85 11.24 -1.96
N THR A 50 -4.91 11.08 -2.77
CA THR A 50 -5.02 9.98 -3.72
C THR A 50 -4.37 10.26 -5.07
N TYR A 51 -4.08 11.53 -5.39
CA TYR A 51 -3.47 11.94 -6.66
C TYR A 51 -2.17 11.19 -6.95
N HIS A 52 -1.36 10.94 -5.92
CA HIS A 52 -0.11 10.18 -6.03
C HIS A 52 -0.30 8.68 -6.34
N PHE A 53 -1.52 8.16 -6.22
CA PHE A 53 -1.84 6.75 -6.45
C PHE A 53 -2.46 6.48 -7.83
N GLU A 54 -2.80 7.51 -8.62
CA GLU A 54 -3.28 7.32 -10.00
C GLU A 54 -2.24 6.59 -10.86
N GLU A 55 -0.95 6.89 -10.65
CA GLU A 55 0.17 6.20 -11.29
C GLU A 55 0.29 4.72 -10.89
N LEU A 56 -0.34 4.30 -9.78
CA LEU A 56 -0.33 2.91 -9.31
C LEU A 56 -1.49 2.08 -9.85
N GLU A 57 -2.50 2.68 -10.50
CA GLU A 57 -3.63 1.94 -11.08
C GLU A 57 -3.17 0.91 -12.12
N ILE A 58 -2.09 1.22 -12.86
CA ILE A 58 -1.48 0.31 -13.82
C ILE A 58 -0.99 -1.00 -13.17
N MET A 59 -0.78 -0.99 -11.86
CA MET A 59 -0.26 -2.13 -11.10
C MET A 59 -1.37 -3.08 -10.60
N GLU A 60 -2.65 -2.83 -10.94
CA GLU A 60 -3.79 -3.66 -10.50
C GLU A 60 -3.62 -5.16 -10.83
N PHE A 61 -2.93 -5.48 -11.92
CA PHE A 61 -2.70 -6.86 -12.38
C PHE A 61 -2.03 -7.73 -11.30
N ILE A 62 -1.24 -7.13 -10.40
CA ILE A 62 -0.60 -7.83 -9.28
C ILE A 62 -1.61 -8.51 -8.35
N THR A 63 -2.84 -8.02 -8.32
CA THR A 63 -3.86 -8.56 -7.43
C THR A 63 -4.37 -9.92 -7.87
N LEU A 64 -4.19 -10.25 -9.17
CA LEU A 64 -4.67 -11.48 -9.82
C LEU A 64 -6.15 -11.76 -9.54
N LYS A 65 -6.96 -10.70 -9.39
CA LYS A 65 -8.43 -10.80 -9.25
C LYS A 65 -9.14 -11.15 -10.55
N LYS A 66 -8.50 -10.83 -11.67
CA LYS A 66 -8.88 -11.09 -13.05
C LYS A 66 -7.65 -11.62 -13.79
N ILE A 67 -7.84 -12.32 -14.90
CA ILE A 67 -6.72 -12.75 -15.74
C ILE A 67 -6.03 -11.49 -16.28
N PRO A 68 -4.73 -11.31 -16.00
CA PRO A 68 -4.00 -10.12 -16.44
C PRO A 68 -3.78 -10.13 -17.95
N ASN A 69 -3.79 -8.95 -18.57
CA ASN A 69 -3.46 -8.77 -19.98
C ASN A 69 -2.01 -8.28 -20.12
N TRP A 70 -1.29 -8.76 -21.15
CA TRP A 70 0.09 -8.32 -21.43
C TRP A 70 0.26 -6.79 -21.45
N SER A 71 -0.70 -6.06 -22.03
CA SER A 71 -0.68 -4.59 -22.08
C SER A 71 -0.69 -3.91 -20.71
N GLU A 72 -1.18 -4.59 -19.66
CA GLU A 72 -1.10 -4.10 -18.28
C GLU A 72 0.34 -4.23 -17.75
N ILE A 73 1.01 -5.35 -18.01
CA ILE A 73 2.42 -5.57 -17.63
C ILE A 73 3.34 -4.62 -18.39
N GLU A 74 3.13 -4.40 -19.68
CA GLU A 74 3.94 -3.46 -20.46
C GLU A 74 3.94 -2.04 -19.87
N LYS A 75 2.78 -1.57 -19.39
CA LYS A 75 2.66 -0.26 -18.74
C LYS A 75 3.50 -0.21 -17.47
N VAL A 76 3.44 -1.27 -16.65
CA VAL A 76 4.21 -1.38 -15.41
C VAL A 76 5.70 -1.44 -15.71
N VAL A 77 6.11 -2.27 -16.68
CA VAL A 77 7.51 -2.40 -17.10
C VAL A 77 8.07 -1.06 -17.57
N LYS A 78 7.33 -0.31 -18.40
CA LYS A 78 7.72 1.05 -18.81
C LYS A 78 7.88 1.98 -17.61
N PHE A 79 6.93 1.94 -16.67
CA PHE A 79 6.96 2.75 -15.46
C PHE A 79 8.20 2.44 -14.60
N ILE A 80 8.46 1.17 -14.29
CA ILE A 80 9.59 0.78 -13.42
C ILE A 80 10.95 0.93 -14.12
N SER A 81 11.00 0.77 -15.45
CA SER A 81 12.20 1.00 -16.24
C SER A 81 12.59 2.48 -16.25
N ASN A 82 11.60 3.39 -16.37
CA ASN A 82 11.83 4.83 -16.26
C ASN A 82 12.39 5.24 -14.88
N LYS A 83 12.17 4.43 -13.85
CA LYS A 83 12.71 4.62 -12.49
C LYS A 83 14.04 3.90 -12.26
N GLY A 84 14.55 3.14 -13.23
CA GLY A 84 15.81 2.41 -13.15
C GLY A 84 15.74 1.05 -12.44
N PHE A 85 14.55 0.54 -12.11
CA PHE A 85 14.38 -0.72 -11.38
C PHE A 85 14.26 -1.96 -12.28
N PHE A 86 14.12 -1.77 -13.60
CA PHE A 86 14.03 -2.87 -14.56
C PHE A 86 14.80 -2.54 -15.83
N ASN A 87 15.52 -3.53 -16.36
CA ASN A 87 16.20 -3.41 -17.64
C ASN A 87 15.32 -3.99 -18.75
N PRO A 88 14.80 -3.17 -19.68
CA PRO A 88 13.91 -3.63 -20.74
C PRO A 88 14.61 -4.41 -21.86
N ASN A 89 15.94 -4.57 -21.83
CA ASN A 89 16.73 -5.17 -22.91
C ASN A 89 16.43 -6.65 -23.21
N ASN A 90 15.53 -7.31 -22.48
CA ASN A 90 15.06 -8.67 -22.79
C ASN A 90 13.56 -8.83 -22.46
N ASP A 91 12.73 -8.07 -23.18
CA ASP A 91 11.26 -8.13 -23.10
C ASP A 91 10.69 -9.49 -23.53
N THR A 92 11.37 -10.20 -24.42
CA THR A 92 10.98 -11.53 -24.90
C THR A 92 10.98 -12.55 -23.76
N ALA A 93 12.05 -12.60 -22.95
CA ALA A 93 12.09 -13.50 -21.79
C ALA A 93 11.01 -13.16 -20.76
N LEU A 94 10.68 -11.88 -20.58
CA LEU A 94 9.58 -11.48 -19.71
C LEU A 94 8.22 -11.94 -20.27
N PHE A 95 8.00 -11.80 -21.58
CA PHE A 95 6.78 -12.26 -22.24
C PHE A 95 6.60 -13.78 -22.07
N ASP A 96 7.66 -14.55 -22.26
CA ASP A 96 7.62 -16.01 -22.07
C ASP A 96 7.24 -16.38 -20.62
N GLN A 97 7.86 -15.71 -19.63
CA GLN A 97 7.52 -15.91 -18.21
C GLN A 97 6.08 -15.50 -17.89
N PHE A 98 5.58 -14.45 -18.53
CA PHE A 98 4.19 -14.04 -18.41
C PHE A 98 3.24 -15.10 -18.99
N MET A 99 3.54 -15.63 -20.18
CA MET A 99 2.73 -16.69 -20.80
C MET A 99 2.70 -17.96 -19.94
N LEU A 100 3.83 -18.34 -19.34
CA LEU A 100 3.90 -19.44 -18.37
C LEU A 100 3.08 -19.16 -17.11
N THR A 101 3.02 -17.89 -16.68
CA THR A 101 2.19 -17.48 -15.55
C THR A 101 0.71 -17.67 -15.89
N LEU A 102 0.29 -17.28 -17.09
CA LEU A 102 -1.08 -17.48 -17.57
C LEU A 102 -1.48 -18.95 -17.71
N GLN A 103 -0.54 -19.85 -17.99
CA GLN A 103 -0.83 -21.30 -18.01
C GLN A 103 -1.24 -21.82 -16.62
N TYR A 104 -0.71 -21.23 -15.55
CA TYR A 104 -1.08 -21.58 -14.19
C TYR A 104 -2.28 -20.77 -13.67
N VAL A 105 -2.36 -19.48 -14.01
CA VAL A 105 -3.41 -18.55 -13.59
C VAL A 105 -4.62 -18.67 -14.52
N THR A 106 -5.33 -19.79 -14.41
CA THR A 106 -6.59 -20.02 -15.13
C THR A 106 -7.76 -19.30 -14.44
N GLN A 107 -8.88 -19.14 -15.16
CA GLN A 107 -10.10 -18.56 -14.60
C GLN A 107 -10.58 -19.36 -13.37
N GLU A 108 -10.55 -20.69 -13.45
CA GLU A 108 -10.90 -21.58 -12.33
C GLU A 108 -10.01 -21.31 -11.10
N LYS A 109 -8.70 -21.10 -11.30
CA LYS A 109 -7.77 -20.82 -10.22
C LYS A 109 -8.05 -19.47 -9.56
N ILE A 110 -8.39 -18.46 -10.36
CA ILE A 110 -8.78 -17.14 -9.87
C ILE A 110 -10.07 -17.24 -9.06
N ASP A 111 -11.06 -17.99 -9.55
CA ASP A 111 -12.34 -18.16 -8.87
C ASP A 111 -12.17 -18.91 -7.55
N GLU A 112 -11.33 -19.95 -7.51
CA GLU A 112 -10.89 -20.63 -6.28
C GLU A 112 -10.27 -19.63 -5.30
N TRP A 113 -9.29 -18.84 -5.73
CA TRP A 113 -8.63 -17.85 -4.87
C TRP A 113 -9.55 -16.74 -4.38
N ASN A 114 -10.52 -16.33 -5.20
CA ASN A 114 -11.53 -15.35 -4.83
C ASN A 114 -12.49 -15.91 -3.78
N LEU A 115 -12.90 -17.17 -3.92
CA LEU A 115 -13.77 -17.86 -2.96
C LEU A 115 -13.07 -18.10 -1.62
N GLU A 116 -11.79 -18.48 -1.66
CA GLU A 116 -10.94 -18.64 -0.47
C GLU A 116 -10.49 -17.30 0.14
N LYS A 117 -10.78 -16.17 -0.51
CA LYS A 117 -10.30 -14.83 -0.13
C LYS A 117 -8.78 -14.76 0.04
N LYS A 118 -8.03 -15.48 -0.81
CA LYS A 118 -6.57 -15.46 -0.80
C LYS A 118 -6.04 -14.07 -1.15
N TYR A 119 -5.09 -13.61 -0.33
CA TYR A 119 -4.39 -12.35 -0.52
C TYR A 119 -3.45 -12.41 -1.73
N SER A 120 -3.13 -11.25 -2.31
CA SER A 120 -2.33 -11.15 -3.54
C SER A 120 -0.93 -11.74 -3.39
N ASP A 121 -0.27 -11.52 -2.25
CA ASP A 121 1.01 -12.15 -1.90
C ASP A 121 0.93 -13.68 -1.92
N GLN A 122 -0.13 -14.24 -1.32
CA GLN A 122 -0.35 -15.69 -1.28
C GLN A 122 -0.58 -16.29 -2.68
N ARG A 123 -1.24 -15.56 -3.58
CA ARG A 123 -1.44 -15.99 -4.98
C ARG A 123 -0.11 -16.09 -5.73
N TRP A 124 0.76 -15.07 -5.60
CA TRP A 124 2.09 -15.10 -6.20
C TRP A 124 3.00 -16.17 -5.60
N VAL A 125 2.89 -16.43 -4.29
CA VAL A 125 3.59 -17.56 -3.67
C VAL A 125 3.17 -18.90 -4.27
N CYS A 126 1.88 -19.10 -4.60
CA CYS A 126 1.43 -20.31 -5.30
C CYS A 126 2.07 -20.44 -6.69
N ILE A 127 2.15 -19.35 -7.46
CA ILE A 127 2.78 -19.32 -8.79
C ILE A 127 4.26 -19.66 -8.69
N PHE A 128 5.00 -19.00 -7.79
CA PHE A 128 6.44 -19.23 -7.65
C PHE A 128 6.77 -20.62 -7.11
N LYS A 129 5.93 -21.18 -6.23
CA LYS A 129 6.06 -22.58 -5.82
C LYS A 129 5.88 -23.52 -7.02
N TYR A 130 4.84 -23.31 -7.83
CA TYR A 130 4.61 -24.10 -9.04
C TYR A 130 5.80 -24.02 -10.01
N PHE A 131 6.33 -22.83 -10.26
CA PHE A 131 7.52 -22.66 -11.10
C PHE A 131 8.76 -23.34 -10.53
N LYS A 132 8.96 -23.26 -9.21
CA LYS A 132 10.07 -23.96 -8.54
C LYS A 132 9.94 -25.48 -8.66
N GLU A 133 8.74 -26.04 -8.54
CA GLU A 133 8.48 -27.48 -8.69
C GLU A 133 8.70 -27.97 -10.13
N LYS A 134 8.50 -27.09 -11.12
CA LYS A 134 8.66 -27.38 -12.55
C LYS A 134 10.00 -26.96 -13.14
N ASP A 135 10.92 -26.47 -12.32
CA ASP A 135 12.22 -25.92 -12.73
C ASP A 135 12.09 -24.82 -13.81
N ILE A 136 11.08 -23.97 -13.68
CA ILE A 136 10.79 -22.86 -14.60
C ILE A 136 11.48 -21.58 -14.10
N GLN A 137 12.26 -20.94 -14.97
CA GLN A 137 12.87 -19.64 -14.67
C GLN A 137 11.81 -18.52 -14.67
N CYS A 138 11.84 -17.66 -13.65
CA CYS A 138 10.88 -16.57 -13.47
C CYS A 138 11.49 -15.28 -12.90
N ASP A 139 12.79 -15.08 -13.12
CA ASP A 139 13.57 -13.97 -12.58
C ASP A 139 13.01 -12.58 -12.94
N LYS A 140 12.52 -12.38 -14.16
CA LYS A 140 11.97 -11.08 -14.61
C LYS A 140 10.62 -10.79 -13.95
N MET A 141 9.74 -11.79 -13.90
CA MET A 141 8.45 -11.66 -13.24
C MET A 141 8.60 -11.43 -11.73
N ILE A 142 9.57 -12.08 -11.08
CA ILE A 142 9.88 -11.84 -9.66
C ILE A 142 10.20 -10.37 -9.40
N ILE A 143 11.10 -9.76 -10.18
CA ILE A 143 11.48 -8.34 -10.00
C ILE A 143 10.25 -7.42 -10.05
N ILE A 144 9.36 -7.64 -11.02
CA ILE A 144 8.14 -6.83 -11.17
C ILE A 144 7.20 -7.04 -9.97
N VAL A 145 7.00 -8.30 -9.58
CA VAL A 145 6.11 -8.66 -8.47
C VAL A 145 6.61 -8.10 -7.15
N GLU A 146 7.91 -8.23 -6.87
CA GLU A 146 8.57 -7.68 -5.70
C GLU A 146 8.43 -6.16 -5.66
N TYR A 147 8.75 -5.47 -6.76
CA TYR A 147 8.63 -4.02 -6.85
C TYR A 147 7.22 -3.55 -6.49
N VAL A 148 6.19 -4.16 -7.11
CA VAL A 148 4.81 -3.75 -6.88
C VAL A 148 4.31 -4.12 -5.48
N LEU A 149 4.66 -5.30 -4.96
CA LEU A 149 4.25 -5.71 -3.62
C LEU A 149 4.94 -4.90 -2.52
N CYS A 150 6.14 -4.35 -2.77
CA CYS A 150 6.77 -3.37 -1.88
C CYS A 150 6.03 -2.02 -1.84
N LEU A 151 5.26 -1.69 -2.88
CA LEU A 151 4.45 -0.47 -2.94
C LEU A 151 3.02 -0.65 -2.39
N ALA A 152 2.56 -1.90 -2.22
CA ALA A 152 1.16 -2.19 -1.93
C ALA A 152 0.71 -1.54 -0.61
N GLY A 153 -0.19 -0.56 -0.75
CA GLY A 153 -0.61 0.46 0.23
C GLY A 153 -1.41 0.01 1.44
N SER A 154 -1.15 -1.20 1.96
CA SER A 154 -1.61 -1.60 3.28
C SER A 154 -0.41 -1.70 4.20
N ASN A 155 -0.43 -0.90 5.26
CA ASN A 155 0.48 -1.04 6.38
C ASN A 155 0.29 -2.38 7.13
N ALA A 156 -0.71 -3.22 6.80
CA ALA A 156 -0.98 -4.47 7.52
C ALA A 156 0.22 -5.44 7.52
N SER A 157 1.01 -5.50 6.44
CA SER A 157 2.23 -6.30 6.38
C SER A 157 3.28 -5.76 7.35
N THR A 158 3.47 -4.43 7.33
CA THR A 158 4.36 -3.69 8.21
C THR A 158 3.91 -3.77 9.68
N GLU A 159 2.62 -3.63 9.96
CA GLU A 159 1.98 -3.79 11.26
C GLU A 159 2.11 -5.22 11.78
N ARG A 160 2.03 -6.22 10.90
CA ARG A 160 2.26 -7.63 11.26
C ARG A 160 3.71 -7.84 11.66
N VAL A 161 4.68 -7.30 10.91
CA VAL A 161 6.10 -7.29 11.29
C VAL A 161 6.30 -6.59 12.63
N PHE A 162 5.74 -5.39 12.82
CA PHE A 162 5.79 -4.67 14.09
C PHE A 162 5.12 -5.46 15.23
N SER A 163 4.02 -6.17 14.98
CA SER A 163 3.35 -7.03 15.95
C SER A 163 4.24 -8.21 16.37
N HIS A 164 4.90 -8.86 15.41
CA HIS A 164 5.87 -9.92 15.69
C HIS A 164 7.09 -9.41 16.46
N ILE A 165 7.64 -8.26 16.05
CA ILE A 165 8.74 -7.59 16.77
C ILE A 165 8.29 -7.28 18.20
N THR A 166 7.10 -6.72 18.40
CA THR A 166 6.57 -6.37 19.72
C THR A 166 6.35 -7.62 20.60
N LYS A 167 5.98 -8.76 20.02
CA LYS A 167 5.86 -10.03 20.76
C LYS A 167 7.20 -10.58 21.25
N ILE A 168 8.29 -10.36 20.50
CA ILE A 168 9.63 -10.83 20.86
C ILE A 168 10.32 -9.80 21.76
N TRP A 169 10.13 -8.51 21.50
CA TRP A 169 10.82 -7.38 22.11
C TRP A 169 9.89 -6.59 23.04
N THR A 170 9.51 -7.21 24.16
CA THR A 170 8.90 -6.49 25.28
C THR A 170 9.98 -5.84 26.15
N LYS A 171 9.68 -4.70 26.80
CA LYS A 171 10.59 -3.99 27.72
C LYS A 171 11.19 -4.92 28.79
N GLU A 172 10.41 -5.91 29.21
CA GLU A 172 10.77 -6.94 30.18
C GLU A 172 11.80 -7.95 29.65
N LYS A 173 11.87 -8.17 28.33
CA LYS A 173 12.79 -9.15 27.72
C LYS A 173 14.06 -8.53 27.16
N THR A 174 14.00 -7.34 26.59
CA THR A 174 15.15 -6.76 25.87
C THR A 174 15.81 -5.60 26.60
N HIS A 175 15.18 -5.03 27.64
CA HIS A 175 15.62 -3.80 28.32
C HIS A 175 15.86 -2.60 27.38
N LEU A 176 15.50 -2.69 26.10
CA LEU A 176 15.62 -1.62 25.11
C LEU A 176 14.38 -0.74 25.16
N ASN A 177 14.59 0.58 25.07
CA ASN A 177 13.49 1.53 24.94
C ASN A 177 12.91 1.47 23.50
N VAL A 178 11.65 1.88 23.34
CA VAL A 178 10.94 1.86 22.06
C VAL A 178 11.61 2.78 21.03
N SER A 179 12.28 3.86 21.47
CA SER A 179 12.99 4.81 20.61
C SER A 179 14.23 4.20 19.94
N THR A 180 15.04 3.43 20.65
CA THR A 180 16.20 2.69 20.13
C THR A 180 15.74 1.59 19.18
N LEU A 181 14.62 0.94 19.49
CA LEU A 181 13.97 -0.06 18.65
C LEU A 181 13.58 0.49 17.27
N LYS A 182 12.97 1.69 17.23
CA LYS A 182 12.56 2.34 15.97
C LYS A 182 13.76 2.61 15.04
N VAL A 183 14.92 2.92 15.60
CA VAL A 183 16.15 3.19 14.82
C VAL A 183 16.69 1.89 14.20
N LEU A 184 16.58 0.76 14.90
CA LEU A 184 17.06 -0.54 14.42
C LEU A 184 16.20 -1.15 13.31
N VAL A 185 14.92 -0.77 13.21
CA VAL A 185 13.99 -1.28 12.19
C VAL A 185 14.12 -0.55 10.85
N ILE A 186 14.82 0.58 10.80
CA ILE A 186 15.08 1.29 9.55
C ILE A 186 16.18 0.53 8.81
N ASN A 187 15.85 0.01 7.63
CA ASN A 187 16.80 -0.67 6.76
C ASN A 187 17.72 0.40 6.15
N PHE A 188 18.95 0.48 6.63
CA PHE A 188 19.97 1.35 6.07
C PHE A 188 20.78 0.57 5.03
N ASP A 189 21.16 1.21 3.92
CA ASP A 189 22.10 0.68 2.92
C ASP A 189 23.56 0.66 3.44
N TYR A 190 23.75 0.39 4.73
CA TYR A 190 25.05 0.28 5.37
C TYR A 190 25.25 -1.13 5.90
N THR A 191 26.47 -1.64 5.77
CA THR A 191 26.88 -2.80 6.56
C THR A 191 26.83 -2.46 8.06
N CYS A 192 26.69 -3.48 8.92
CA CYS A 192 26.67 -3.26 10.38
C CYS A 192 27.86 -2.45 10.89
N LEU A 193 29.04 -2.61 10.26
CA LEU A 193 30.26 -1.89 10.58
C LEU A 193 30.18 -0.40 10.18
N GLU A 194 29.72 -0.12 8.97
CA GLU A 194 29.54 1.24 8.48
C GLU A 194 28.49 1.98 9.31
N PHE A 195 27.39 1.31 9.65
CA PHE A 195 26.35 1.87 10.52
C PHE A 195 26.87 2.15 11.92
N TYR A 196 27.66 1.25 12.50
CA TYR A 196 28.30 1.45 13.81
C TYR A 196 29.23 2.66 13.81
N GLU A 197 30.09 2.80 12.81
CA GLU A 197 31.00 3.95 12.69
C GLU A 197 30.25 5.27 12.46
N LEU A 198 29.13 5.22 11.73
CA LEU A 198 28.25 6.38 11.52
C LEU A 198 27.57 6.83 12.82
N LEU A 199 27.08 5.90 13.63
CA LEU A 199 26.53 6.18 14.96
C LEU A 199 27.58 6.76 15.91
N LYS A 200 28.80 6.21 15.87
CA LYS A 200 29.94 6.67 16.69
C LYS A 200 30.39 8.09 16.33
N LYS A 201 30.32 8.46 15.04
CA LYS A 201 30.61 9.81 14.55
C LYS A 201 29.50 10.81 14.86
N ASN A 202 28.24 10.38 14.83
CA ASN A 202 27.07 11.24 15.00
C ASN A 202 26.32 11.00 16.33
N ASN A 203 26.94 11.41 17.45
CA ASN A 203 26.34 11.35 18.80
C ASN A 203 24.97 12.08 18.93
N LEU A 204 24.58 12.91 17.95
CA LEU A 204 23.31 13.63 17.94
C LEU A 204 22.10 12.74 17.59
N LEU A 205 22.29 11.64 16.84
CA LEU A 205 21.19 10.73 16.49
C LEU A 205 20.67 9.95 17.71
N ILE A 206 21.54 9.73 18.70
CA ILE A 206 21.20 9.05 19.96
C ILE A 206 20.51 10.00 20.94
N LYS A 207 20.85 11.31 20.92
CA LYS A 207 20.31 12.30 21.86
C LYS A 207 18.94 12.88 21.49
N LYS A 208 18.51 12.80 20.23
CA LYS A 208 17.26 13.46 19.78
C LYS A 208 15.95 12.73 20.11
N ASN A 209 16.01 11.56 20.75
CA ASN A 209 14.84 10.73 21.11
C ASN A 209 14.64 10.55 22.63
N TYR A 210 15.14 11.47 23.44
CA TYR A 210 14.91 11.54 24.90
C TYR A 210 14.06 12.77 25.30
N ILE A 211 13.06 13.13 24.48
CA ILE A 211 11.91 13.96 24.88
C ILE A 211 10.66 13.32 24.28
#